data_AF-A0A7S2EX11-F1
#
_entry.id   AF-A0A7S2EX11-F1
#
_cell.length_a   1.000
_cell.length_b   1.000
_cell.length_c   1.000
_cell.angle_alpha   90.00
_cell.angle_beta   90.00
_cell.angle_gamma   90.00
#
_symmetry.space_group_name_H-M   'P 1'
#
loop_
_entity.id
_entity.type
_entity.pdbx_description
1 polymer ?
#
loop_
_entity_poly.entity_id
_entity_poly.type
_entity_poly.pdbx_seq_one_letter_code
_entity_poly.pdbx_strand_id
1 'polypeptide(L)'
;GENITWSTKAEAVAAFKGLLLAKDVGPTAKWNEVVRLCSSDARWEACATMGERKQALAEYQTKRANEIREERRRESARAKDAFSNLLTEVLPTVRDFRPHAQPAPRFGDVRDALSKDDRFYAVEDESTREE
;
A
#
# COMPACT_ATOMS: atom_id res chain seq x y z
N GLY A 1 -29.93 24.47 11.44
CA GLY A 1 -28.64 23.86 11.10
C GLY A 1 -28.11 23.24 12.36
N GLU A 2 -27.84 21.95 12.35
CA GLU A 2 -27.36 21.23 13.53
C GLU A 2 -25.95 21.68 13.86
N ASN A 3 -25.75 22.18 15.08
CA ASN A 3 -24.47 22.71 15.52
C ASN A 3 -23.63 21.52 15.98
N ILE A 4 -22.71 21.05 15.14
CA ILE A 4 -21.85 19.92 15.47
C ILE A 4 -20.85 20.38 16.54
N THR A 5 -21.16 20.13 17.81
CA THR A 5 -20.26 20.40 18.94
C THR A 5 -19.44 19.16 19.26
N TRP A 6 -18.12 19.24 19.06
CA TRP A 6 -17.18 18.23 19.51
C TRP A 6 -16.88 18.44 20.99
N SER A 7 -16.96 17.37 21.80
CA SER A 7 -16.79 17.49 23.25
C SER A 7 -15.33 17.71 23.65
N THR A 8 -14.38 17.31 22.82
CA THR A 8 -12.95 17.52 23.05
C THR A 8 -12.20 17.98 21.80
N LYS A 9 -11.04 18.62 22.02
CA LYS A 9 -10.10 18.93 20.93
C LYS A 9 -9.65 17.67 20.18
N ALA A 10 -9.50 16.54 20.89
CA ALA A 10 -9.12 15.27 20.26
C ALA A 10 -10.20 14.75 19.30
N GLU A 11 -11.47 14.83 19.68
CA GLU A 11 -12.60 14.47 18.81
C GLU A 11 -12.72 15.39 17.60
N ALA A 12 -12.54 16.70 17.78
CA ALA A 12 -12.52 17.66 16.68
C ALA A 12 -11.43 17.33 15.65
N VAL A 13 -10.21 17.03 16.12
CA VAL A 13 -9.10 16.60 15.26
C VAL A 13 -9.41 15.26 14.58
N ALA A 14 -9.99 14.30 15.30
CA ALA A 14 -10.39 13.01 14.74
C ALA A 14 -11.47 13.16 13.65
N ALA A 15 -12.45 14.03 13.86
CA ALA A 15 -13.48 14.35 12.87
C ALA A 15 -12.89 14.98 11.61
N PHE A 16 -11.95 15.92 11.77
CA PHE A 16 -11.22 16.51 10.65
C PHE A 16 -10.39 15.46 9.89
N LYS A 17 -9.64 14.60 10.59
CA LYS A 17 -8.89 13.50 9.94
C LYS A 17 -9.81 12.49 9.23
N GLY A 18 -10.98 12.21 9.81
CA GLY A 18 -12.02 11.39 9.19
C GLY A 18 -12.60 12.02 7.94
N LEU A 19 -12.73 13.35 7.89
CA LEU A 19 -13.08 14.08 6.67
C LEU A 19 -11.99 13.94 5.60
N LEU A 20 -10.72 14.09 5.95
CA LEU A 20 -9.60 13.91 5.01
C LEU A 20 -9.63 12.51 4.38
N LEU A 21 -9.88 11.48 5.19
CA LEU A 21 -10.06 10.11 4.72
C LEU A 21 -11.27 9.97 3.79
N ALA A 22 -12.44 10.50 4.18
CA ALA A 22 -13.68 10.40 3.41
C ALA A 22 -13.63 11.15 2.06
N LYS A 23 -12.79 12.19 1.96
CA LYS A 23 -12.54 12.94 0.71
C LYS A 23 -11.35 12.39 -0.09
N ASP A 24 -10.81 11.25 0.33
CA ASP A 24 -9.64 10.59 -0.23
C ASP A 24 -8.43 11.52 -0.43
N VAL A 25 -8.16 12.33 0.59
CA VAL A 25 -6.99 13.21 0.59
C VAL A 25 -5.73 12.35 0.64
N GLY A 26 -4.88 12.46 -0.38
CA GLY A 26 -3.63 11.72 -0.47
C GLY A 26 -2.53 12.24 0.49
N PRO A 27 -1.49 11.42 0.75
CA PRO A 27 -0.36 11.80 1.62
C PRO A 27 0.48 12.96 1.07
N THR A 28 0.35 13.30 -0.21
CA THR A 28 1.07 14.38 -0.90
C THR A 28 0.17 15.57 -1.27
N ALA A 29 -1.11 15.54 -0.87
CA ALA A 29 -2.08 16.57 -1.21
C ALA A 29 -1.65 17.94 -0.67
N LYS A 30 -1.81 18.98 -1.49
CA LYS A 30 -1.45 20.35 -1.10
C LYS A 30 -2.59 21.00 -0.32
N TRP A 31 -2.26 21.94 0.57
CA TRP A 31 -3.26 22.64 1.40
C TRP A 31 -4.45 23.20 0.60
N ASN A 32 -4.20 23.88 -0.53
CA ASN A 32 -5.27 24.47 -1.34
C ASN A 32 -6.22 23.42 -1.94
N GLU A 33 -5.69 22.24 -2.28
CA GLU A 33 -6.50 21.12 -2.74
C GLU A 33 -7.37 20.57 -1.62
N VAL A 34 -6.81 20.42 -0.42
CA VAL A 34 -7.56 20.00 0.78
C VAL A 34 -8.70 20.97 1.08
N VAL A 35 -8.45 22.29 1.04
CA VAL A 35 -9.49 23.31 1.22
C VAL A 35 -10.60 23.15 0.18
N ARG A 36 -10.26 22.97 -1.10
CA ARG A 36 -11.23 22.78 -2.19
C ARG A 36 -12.09 21.53 -1.99
N LEU A 37 -11.52 20.44 -1.48
CA LEU A 37 -12.22 19.16 -1.27
C LEU A 37 -13.07 19.14 0.01
N CYS A 38 -12.65 19.87 1.05
CA CYS A 38 -13.15 19.69 2.41
C CYS A 38 -13.96 20.86 2.95
N SER A 39 -13.76 22.09 2.46
CA SER A 39 -14.35 23.32 3.06
C SER A 39 -15.88 23.37 3.08
N SER A 40 -16.56 22.62 2.21
CA SER A 40 -18.02 22.54 2.19
C SER A 40 -18.60 21.56 3.21
N ASP A 41 -17.77 20.75 3.88
CA ASP A 41 -18.20 19.75 4.85
C ASP A 41 -18.24 20.35 6.26
N ALA A 42 -19.28 20.06 7.03
CA ALA A 42 -19.44 20.61 8.38
C ALA A 42 -18.29 20.22 9.34
N ARG A 43 -17.61 19.09 9.08
CA ARG A 43 -16.43 18.66 9.85
C ARG A 43 -15.19 19.51 9.57
N TRP A 44 -15.20 20.36 8.55
CA TRP A 44 -14.13 21.33 8.29
C TRP A 44 -13.96 22.32 9.45
N GLU A 45 -15.10 22.77 10.00
CA GLU A 45 -15.16 23.69 11.13
C GLU A 45 -14.94 23.00 12.48
N ALA A 46 -14.69 21.68 12.50
CA ALA A 46 -14.37 20.95 13.72
C ALA A 46 -13.10 21.50 14.40
N CYS A 47 -12.05 21.74 13.61
CA CYS A 47 -10.86 22.46 14.06
C CYS A 47 -11.09 23.96 13.90
N ALA A 48 -10.91 24.74 14.97
CA ALA A 48 -11.25 26.16 14.99
C ALA A 48 -10.30 27.02 14.14
N THR A 49 -9.02 26.64 14.11
CA THR A 49 -7.99 27.45 13.45
C THR A 49 -7.37 26.77 12.23
N MET A 50 -6.90 27.58 11.27
CA MET A 50 -6.11 27.08 10.14
C MET A 50 -4.84 26.34 10.60
N GLY A 51 -4.22 26.78 11.69
CA GLY A 51 -3.04 26.14 12.26
C GLY A 51 -3.33 24.70 12.72
N GLU A 52 -4.43 24.50 13.44
CA GLU A 52 -4.85 23.17 13.88
C GLU A 52 -5.20 22.25 12.71
N ARG A 53 -5.88 22.77 11.68
CA ARG A 53 -6.17 22.00 10.45
C ARG A 53 -4.90 21.57 9.73
N LYS A 54 -3.90 22.46 9.61
CA LYS A 54 -2.60 22.12 8.98
C LYS A 54 -1.82 21.11 9.80
N GLN A 55 -1.83 21.22 11.12
CA GLN A 55 -1.20 20.24 12.00
C GLN A 55 -1.87 18.86 11.87
N ALA A 56 -3.20 18.82 11.94
CA ALA A 56 -3.96 17.59 11.78
C ALA A 56 -3.76 16.95 10.39
N LEU A 57 -3.64 17.77 9.34
CA LEU A 57 -3.30 17.32 7.98
C LEU A 57 -1.90 16.70 7.93
N ALA A 58 -0.89 17.33 8.51
CA ALA A 58 0.47 16.79 8.53
C ALA A 58 0.53 15.43 9.21
N GLU A 59 -0.10 15.30 10.39
CA GLU A 59 -0.19 14.03 11.12
C GLU A 59 -0.92 12.95 10.31
N TYR A 60 -2.01 13.32 9.63
CA TYR A 60 -2.74 12.42 8.73
C TYR A 60 -1.87 11.96 7.55
N GLN A 61 -1.15 12.88 6.90
CA GLN A 61 -0.29 12.58 5.75
C GLN A 61 0.86 11.65 6.14
N THR A 62 1.53 11.90 7.26
CA THR A 62 2.58 11.03 7.78
C THR A 62 2.04 9.63 8.08
N LYS A 63 0.89 9.54 8.77
CA LYS A 63 0.26 8.26 9.07
C LYS A 63 -0.07 7.48 7.78
N ARG A 64 -0.73 8.12 6.80
CA ARG A 64 -1.12 7.45 5.55
C ARG A 64 0.08 7.06 4.69
N ALA A 65 1.14 7.87 4.67
CA ALA A 65 2.39 7.52 3.99
C ALA A 65 3.05 6.29 4.61
N ASN A 66 3.05 6.19 5.95
CA ASN A 66 3.57 5.03 6.66
C ASN A 66 2.74 3.77 6.38
N GLU A 67 1.41 3.87 6.45
CA GLU A 67 0.50 2.75 6.15
C GLU A 67 0.72 2.21 4.72
N ILE A 68 0.86 3.09 3.73
CA ILE A 68 1.15 2.70 2.33
C ILE A 68 2.52 2.02 2.22
N ARG A 69 3.54 2.54 2.90
CA ARG A 69 4.88 1.95 2.90
C ARG A 69 4.87 0.56 3.54
N GLU A 70 4.15 0.40 4.64
CA GLU A 70 4.00 -0.87 5.34
C GLU A 70 3.22 -1.90 4.53
N GLU A 71 2.15 -1.47 3.85
CA GLU A 71 1.39 -2.33 2.94
C GLU A 71 2.29 -2.86 1.82
N ARG A 72 3.00 -1.96 1.12
CA ARG A 72 3.94 -2.36 0.05
C ARG A 72 5.01 -3.33 0.54
N ARG A 73 5.55 -3.11 1.74
CA ARG A 73 6.52 -4.03 2.35
C ARG A 73 5.89 -5.39 2.62
N ARG A 74 4.66 -5.43 3.11
CA ARG A 74 3.93 -6.66 3.41
C ARG A 74 3.55 -7.42 2.14
N GLU A 75 3.09 -6.73 1.12
CA GLU A 75 2.82 -7.31 -0.21
C GLU A 75 4.10 -7.88 -0.82
N SER A 76 5.21 -7.14 -0.79
CA SER A 76 6.50 -7.64 -1.25
C SER A 76 6.98 -8.88 -0.46
N ALA A 77 6.77 -8.92 0.85
CA ALA A 77 7.10 -10.10 1.66
C ALA A 77 6.24 -11.31 1.30
N ARG A 78 4.92 -11.12 1.10
CA ARG A 78 3.99 -12.17 0.65
C ARG A 78 4.34 -12.68 -0.75
N ALA A 79 4.71 -11.77 -1.65
CA ALA A 79 5.15 -12.10 -3.00
C ALA A 79 6.39 -12.99 -3.01
N LYS A 80 7.41 -12.62 -2.21
CA LYS A 80 8.63 -13.42 -2.05
C LYS A 80 8.36 -14.79 -1.47
N ASP A 81 7.50 -14.88 -0.45
CA ASP A 81 7.10 -16.15 0.15
C ASP A 81 6.34 -17.04 -0.84
N ALA A 82 5.38 -16.47 -1.57
CA ALA A 82 4.63 -17.18 -2.60
C ALA A 82 5.54 -17.73 -3.70
N PHE A 83 6.51 -16.94 -4.16
CA PHE A 83 7.49 -17.39 -5.15
C PHE A 83 8.43 -18.46 -4.60
N SER A 84 8.91 -18.31 -3.35
CA SER A 84 9.70 -19.35 -2.68
C SER A 84 8.94 -20.69 -2.56
N ASN A 85 7.64 -20.63 -2.25
CA ASN A 85 6.79 -21.82 -2.20
C ASN A 85 6.59 -22.42 -3.59
N LEU A 86 6.41 -21.59 -4.63
CA LEU A 86 6.39 -22.05 -6.03
C LEU A 86 7.67 -22.81 -6.41
N LEU A 87 8.85 -22.26 -6.07
CA LEU A 87 10.12 -22.90 -6.36
C LEU A 87 10.34 -24.18 -5.54
N THR A 88 9.76 -24.30 -4.36
CA THR A 88 9.90 -25.50 -3.53
C THR A 88 8.94 -26.62 -3.97
N GLU A 89 7.72 -26.26 -4.38
CA GLU A 89 6.66 -27.20 -4.66
C GLU A 89 6.58 -27.59 -6.14
N VAL A 90 6.68 -26.61 -7.05
CA VAL A 90 6.41 -26.81 -8.48
C VAL A 90 7.69 -27.05 -9.25
N LEU A 91 8.77 -26.31 -8.98
CA LEU A 91 10.04 -26.47 -9.70
C LEU A 91 10.54 -27.93 -9.73
N PRO A 92 10.49 -28.72 -8.63
CA PRO A 92 10.93 -30.12 -8.67
C PRO A 92 10.06 -31.03 -9.55
N THR A 93 8.83 -30.62 -9.84
CA THR A 93 7.89 -31.35 -10.71
C THR A 93 8.05 -30.99 -12.19
N VAL A 94 8.76 -29.89 -12.50
CA VAL A 94 8.99 -29.45 -13.87
C VAL A 94 9.89 -30.46 -14.57
N ARG A 95 9.40 -31.05 -15.67
CA ARG A 95 10.12 -32.07 -16.45
C ARG A 95 11.52 -31.60 -16.86
N ASP A 96 11.70 -30.32 -17.12
CA ASP A 96 12.96 -29.77 -17.64
C ASP A 96 13.87 -29.26 -16.50
N PHE A 97 13.42 -29.30 -15.24
CA PHE A 97 14.27 -29.06 -14.07
C PHE A 97 15.03 -30.34 -13.68
N ARG A 98 16.36 -30.28 -13.82
CA ARG A 98 17.28 -31.34 -13.38
C ARG A 98 18.43 -30.68 -12.60
N PRO A 99 18.37 -30.61 -11.26
CA PRO A 99 19.34 -29.84 -10.47
C PRO A 99 20.79 -30.33 -10.59
N HIS A 100 20.99 -31.58 -11.05
CA HIS A 100 22.32 -32.18 -11.25
C HIS A 100 22.68 -32.40 -12.73
N ALA A 101 21.89 -31.86 -13.68
CA ALA A 101 22.23 -31.97 -15.11
C ALA A 101 23.44 -31.10 -15.47
N GLN A 102 24.15 -31.52 -16.53
CA GLN A 102 25.25 -30.75 -17.11
C GLN A 102 24.96 -30.52 -18.62
N PRO A 103 24.79 -29.26 -19.06
CA PRO A 103 24.78 -28.04 -18.26
C PRO A 103 23.56 -27.97 -17.30
N ALA A 104 23.68 -27.17 -16.25
CA ALA A 104 22.57 -26.90 -15.33
C ALA A 104 21.39 -26.25 -16.07
N PRO A 105 20.14 -26.54 -15.68
CA PRO A 105 18.97 -25.90 -16.25
C PRO A 105 19.01 -24.40 -15.98
N ARG A 106 18.71 -23.60 -17.00
CA ARG A 106 18.62 -22.14 -16.89
C ARG A 106 17.19 -21.78 -16.48
N PHE A 107 17.02 -20.58 -15.93
CA PHE A 107 15.70 -20.06 -15.58
C PHE A 107 14.71 -20.12 -16.75
N GLY A 108 15.16 -19.74 -17.96
CA GLY A 108 14.33 -19.81 -19.17
C GLY A 108 13.82 -21.22 -19.50
N ASP A 109 14.55 -22.28 -19.13
CA ASP A 109 14.16 -23.67 -19.42
C ASP A 109 12.99 -24.14 -18.53
N VAL A 110 12.76 -23.48 -17.39
CA VAL A 110 11.68 -23.81 -16.43
C VAL A 110 10.58 -22.74 -16.35
N ARG A 111 10.83 -21.53 -16.89
CA ARG A 111 9.93 -20.37 -16.85
C ARG A 111 8.54 -20.67 -17.40
N ASP A 112 8.44 -21.36 -18.53
CA ASP A 112 7.15 -21.67 -19.16
C ASP A 112 6.29 -22.61 -18.32
N ALA A 113 6.91 -23.42 -17.45
CA ALA A 113 6.19 -24.27 -16.51
C ALA A 113 5.77 -23.49 -15.25
N LEU A 114 6.66 -22.64 -14.71
CA LEU A 114 6.39 -21.84 -13.52
C LEU A 114 5.36 -20.73 -13.75
N SER A 115 5.39 -20.08 -14.92
CA SER A 115 4.46 -18.99 -15.30
C SER A 115 2.99 -19.41 -15.42
N LYS A 116 2.69 -20.70 -15.32
CA LYS A 116 1.31 -21.22 -15.26
C LYS A 116 0.70 -21.12 -13.87
N ASP A 117 1.51 -20.82 -12.85
CA ASP A 117 1.07 -20.64 -11.47
C ASP A 117 1.01 -19.15 -11.14
N ASP A 118 -0.11 -18.68 -10.59
CA ASP A 118 -0.32 -17.27 -10.24
C ASP A 118 0.76 -16.72 -9.29
N ARG A 119 1.37 -17.58 -8.46
CA ARG A 119 2.46 -17.20 -7.54
C ARG A 119 3.72 -16.75 -8.27
N PHE A 120 3.88 -17.12 -9.53
CA PHE A 120 4.98 -16.63 -10.37
C PHE A 120 4.90 -15.13 -10.59
N TYR A 121 3.69 -14.60 -10.72
CA TYR A 121 3.43 -13.17 -10.93
C TYR A 121 3.26 -12.38 -9.63
N ALA A 122 3.26 -13.05 -8.47
CA ALA A 122 3.13 -12.39 -7.18
C ALA A 122 4.29 -11.42 -6.91
N VAL A 123 5.51 -11.75 -7.36
CA VAL A 123 6.64 -10.81 -7.39
C VAL A 123 6.49 -9.94 -8.63
N GLU A 124 6.17 -8.65 -8.50
CA GLU A 124 5.90 -7.77 -9.64
C GLU A 124 7.12 -7.53 -10.54
N ASP A 125 8.32 -7.46 -9.95
CA ASP A 125 9.57 -7.16 -10.66
C ASP A 125 10.19 -8.42 -11.28
N GLU A 126 10.28 -8.44 -12.61
CA GLU A 126 10.86 -9.55 -13.39
C GLU A 126 12.35 -9.75 -13.08
N SER A 127 13.10 -8.68 -12.76
CA SER A 127 14.52 -8.80 -12.41
C SER A 127 14.76 -9.57 -11.11
N THR A 128 13.82 -9.48 -10.17
CA THR A 128 13.85 -10.25 -8.92
C THR A 128 13.47 -11.72 -9.12
N ARG A 129 12.86 -12.08 -10.27
CA ARG A 129 12.52 -13.48 -10.59
C ARG A 129 13.69 -14.24 -11.24
N GLU A 130 14.65 -13.52 -11.82
CA GLU A 130 15.79 -14.08 -12.55
C GLU A 130 17.10 -14.19 -11.72
N GLU A 131 17.17 -13.52 -10.56
CA GLU A 131 18.23 -13.69 -9.54
C GLU A 131 18.08 -14.99 -8.74
#